data_AF-A0A7G1NV37-F1
#
_entry.id   AF-A0A7G1NV37-F1
#
_cell.length_a   1.000
_cell.length_b   1.000
_cell.length_c   1.000
_cell.angle_alpha   90.00
_cell.angle_beta   90.00
_cell.angle_gamma   90.00
#
_symmetry.space_group_name_H-M   'P 1'
#
loop_
_entity.id
_entity.type
_entity.pdbx_description
1 polymer ?
#
loop_
_entity_poly.entity_id
_entity_poly.type
_entity_poly.pdbx_seq_one_letter_code
_entity_poly.pdbx_strand_id
1 'polypeptide(L)'
;MELIASNFDYHRATFLWKCEGLSDAQLRLRPVGSSALTLLGLMRHLQRVERAWFQRTLAGTTPRFHPYRTHVTADGGEWYDESDATPARDVYADYLKACEESRQVFAKVTVGLARIVPNPEFGDTDVRFVLEHVIEEYARHVGHADLLREAIDGTTGE
;
A
#
# COMPACT_ATOMS: atom_id res chain seq x y z
N MET A 1 -10.42 -16.26 9.69
CA MET A 1 -10.58 -14.88 9.19
C MET A 1 -9.99 -13.84 10.12
N GLU A 2 -10.13 -13.99 11.44
CA GLU A 2 -9.47 -13.13 12.43
C GLU A 2 -7.96 -13.04 12.20
N LEU A 3 -7.27 -14.15 11.95
CA LEU A 3 -5.83 -14.16 11.65
C LEU A 3 -5.46 -13.25 10.46
N ILE A 4 -6.20 -13.32 9.35
CA ILE A 4 -5.96 -12.50 8.16
C ILE A 4 -6.21 -11.02 8.46
N ALA A 5 -7.28 -10.71 9.20
CA ALA A 5 -7.58 -9.34 9.62
C ALA A 5 -6.48 -8.77 10.52
N SER A 6 -6.04 -9.55 11.52
CA SER A 6 -4.91 -9.18 12.38
C SER A 6 -3.62 -8.99 11.59
N ASN A 7 -3.36 -9.79 10.56
CA ASN A 7 -2.16 -9.64 9.75
C ASN A 7 -2.18 -8.38 8.88
N PHE A 8 -3.34 -7.99 8.34
CA PHE A 8 -3.47 -6.68 7.70
C PHE A 8 -3.19 -5.55 8.68
N ASP A 9 -3.75 -5.63 9.88
CA ASP A 9 -3.58 -4.57 10.88
C ASP A 9 -2.15 -4.48 11.39
N TYR A 10 -1.51 -5.63 11.53
CA TYR A 10 -0.08 -5.72 11.81
C TYR A 10 0.72 -4.94 10.77
N HIS A 11 0.63 -5.32 9.49
CA HIS A 11 1.45 -4.67 8.47
C HIS A 11 1.11 -3.19 8.23
N ARG A 12 -0.17 -2.81 8.33
CA ARG A 12 -0.59 -1.39 8.27
C ARG A 12 0.04 -0.58 9.39
N ALA A 13 -0.02 -1.10 10.62
CA ALA A 13 0.59 -0.44 11.78
C ALA A 13 2.11 -0.37 11.65
N THR A 14 2.75 -1.46 11.23
CA THR A 14 4.20 -1.50 11.02
C THR A 14 4.65 -0.49 9.96
N PHE A 15 3.93 -0.38 8.84
CA PHE A 15 4.24 0.62 7.81
C PHE A 15 4.11 2.06 8.35
N LEU A 16 3.03 2.35 9.09
CA LEU A 16 2.82 3.66 9.71
C LEU A 16 3.93 3.99 10.72
N TRP A 17 4.36 3.01 11.51
CA TRP A 17 5.48 3.16 12.44
C TRP A 17 6.78 3.56 11.72
N LYS A 18 7.08 2.98 10.54
CA LYS A 18 8.26 3.40 9.75
C LYS A 18 8.20 4.85 9.30
N CYS A 19 7.00 5.40 9.18
CA CYS A 19 6.81 6.78 8.73
C CYS A 19 6.68 7.78 9.90
N GLU A 20 6.57 7.31 11.14
CA GLU A 20 6.33 8.13 12.33
C GLU A 20 7.54 9.02 12.69
N GLY A 21 7.25 10.26 13.11
CA GLY A 21 8.27 11.23 13.55
C GLY A 21 9.08 11.87 12.42
N LEU A 22 8.88 11.46 11.16
CA LEU A 22 9.54 12.04 10.00
C LEU A 22 8.82 13.29 9.50
N SER A 23 9.60 14.28 9.09
CA SER A 23 9.09 15.45 8.37
C SER A 23 8.63 15.09 6.96
N ASP A 24 7.82 15.97 6.35
CA ASP A 24 7.40 15.84 4.94
C ASP A 24 8.62 15.69 4.00
N ALA A 25 9.66 16.49 4.22
CA ALA A 25 10.90 16.40 3.46
C ALA A 25 11.60 15.05 3.60
N GLN A 26 11.65 14.49 4.81
CA GLN A 26 12.25 13.17 5.07
C GLN A 26 11.44 12.04 4.41
N LEU A 27 10.11 12.09 4.44
CA LEU A 27 9.26 11.09 3.81
C LEU A 27 9.45 11.01 2.28
N ARG A 28 9.88 12.12 1.66
CA ARG A 28 10.17 12.25 0.22
C ARG A 28 11.61 11.91 -0.15
N LEU A 29 12.47 11.62 0.81
CA LEU A 29 13.86 11.29 0.51
C LEU A 29 13.95 9.97 -0.26
N ARG A 30 14.93 9.93 -1.16
CA ARG A 30 15.42 8.71 -1.81
C ARG A 30 16.77 8.33 -1.20
N PRO A 31 16.79 7.75 0.01
CA PRO A 31 18.03 7.52 0.75
C PRO A 31 18.87 6.39 0.14
N VAL A 32 18.26 5.49 -0.63
CA VAL A 32 18.94 4.40 -1.34
C VAL A 32 19.19 4.82 -2.79
N GLY A 33 20.44 5.12 -3.13
CA GLY A 33 20.80 5.73 -4.43
C GLY A 33 20.45 4.89 -5.67
N SER A 34 20.37 3.56 -5.54
CA SER A 34 19.96 2.65 -6.61
C SER A 34 18.44 2.55 -6.80
N SER A 35 17.65 3.17 -5.91
CA SER A 35 16.20 3.03 -5.87
C SER A 35 15.47 4.36 -6.08
N ALA A 36 14.27 4.28 -6.65
CA ALA A 36 13.34 5.39 -6.75
C ALA A 36 12.35 5.45 -5.58
N LEU A 37 12.38 4.46 -4.68
CA LEU A 37 11.43 4.36 -3.57
C LEU A 37 11.67 5.45 -2.52
N THR A 38 10.55 5.91 -1.96
CA THR A 38 10.46 6.85 -0.84
C THR A 38 9.35 6.33 0.09
N LEU A 39 9.35 6.74 1.35
CA LEU A 39 8.28 6.34 2.27
C LEU A 39 6.92 6.92 1.84
N LEU A 40 6.91 8.17 1.34
CA LEU A 40 5.69 8.80 0.85
C LEU A 40 5.14 8.11 -0.42
N GLY A 41 6.03 7.76 -1.35
CA GLY A 41 5.68 7.01 -2.55
C GLY A 41 5.13 5.62 -2.23
N LEU A 42 5.74 4.91 -1.27
CA LEU A 42 5.20 3.64 -0.79
C LEU A 42 3.82 3.79 -0.13
N MET A 43 3.57 4.87 0.59
CA MET A 43 2.24 5.12 1.17
C MET A 43 1.17 5.33 0.10
N ARG A 44 1.49 6.11 -0.94
CA ARG A 44 0.61 6.30 -2.11
C ARG A 44 0.36 4.98 -2.83
N HIS A 45 1.39 4.14 -2.96
CA HIS A 45 1.29 2.79 -3.53
C HIS A 45 0.34 1.92 -2.72
N LEU A 46 0.57 1.78 -1.41
CA LEU A 46 -0.24 0.94 -0.54
C LEU A 46 -1.70 1.42 -0.46
N GLN A 47 -1.93 2.74 -0.51
CA GLN A 47 -3.27 3.30 -0.67
C GLN A 47 -3.95 2.82 -1.97
N ARG A 48 -3.22 2.80 -3.09
CA ARG A 48 -3.72 2.28 -4.37
C ARG A 48 -3.96 0.77 -4.30
N VAL A 49 -3.06 0.00 -3.66
CA VAL A 49 -3.21 -1.45 -3.42
C VAL A 49 -4.51 -1.73 -2.67
N GLU A 50 -4.77 -1.05 -1.56
CA GLU A 50 -5.99 -1.19 -0.76
C GLU A 50 -7.24 -1.01 -1.63
N ARG A 51 -7.36 0.12 -2.34
CA ARG A 51 -8.54 0.40 -3.16
C ARG A 51 -8.65 -0.50 -4.38
N ALA A 52 -7.55 -0.81 -5.06
CA ALA A 52 -7.58 -1.67 -6.24
C ALA A 52 -8.05 -3.08 -5.88
N TRP A 53 -7.45 -3.70 -4.85
CA TRP A 53 -7.78 -5.08 -4.53
C TRP A 53 -9.10 -5.22 -3.79
N PHE A 54 -9.38 -4.38 -2.80
CA PHE A 54 -10.65 -4.49 -2.08
C PHE A 54 -11.82 -3.95 -2.91
N GLN A 55 -11.74 -2.72 -3.46
CA GLN A 55 -12.91 -2.11 -4.09
C GLN A 55 -13.12 -2.64 -5.52
N ARG A 56 -12.09 -2.62 -6.37
CA ARG A 56 -12.22 -3.07 -7.76
C ARG A 56 -12.31 -4.58 -7.85
N THR A 57 -11.31 -5.30 -7.31
CA THR A 57 -11.19 -6.74 -7.53
C THR A 57 -12.18 -7.53 -6.68
N LEU A 58 -12.26 -7.26 -5.37
CA LEU A 58 -13.15 -8.02 -4.49
C LEU A 58 -14.60 -7.53 -4.54
N ALA A 59 -14.86 -6.23 -4.44
CA ALA A 59 -16.22 -5.70 -4.41
C ALA A 59 -16.83 -5.37 -5.78
N GLY A 60 -16.04 -5.36 -6.86
CA GLY A 60 -16.53 -5.00 -8.19
C GLY A 60 -16.97 -3.52 -8.32
N THR A 61 -16.47 -2.65 -7.45
CA THR A 61 -16.81 -1.22 -7.39
C THR A 61 -15.68 -0.36 -7.96
N THR A 62 -16.00 0.85 -8.42
CA THR A 62 -14.99 1.76 -8.99
C THR A 62 -14.21 2.47 -7.87
N PRO A 63 -12.91 2.21 -7.71
CA PRO A 63 -12.09 2.89 -6.71
C PRO A 63 -11.87 4.35 -7.07
N ARG A 64 -11.81 5.22 -6.07
CA ARG A 64 -11.39 6.62 -6.22
C ARG A 64 -9.92 6.76 -5.83
N PHE A 65 -9.06 6.93 -6.82
CA PHE A 65 -7.65 7.23 -6.58
C PHE A 65 -7.43 8.73 -6.53
N HIS A 66 -6.53 9.16 -5.66
CA HIS A 66 -6.02 10.52 -5.72
C HIS A 66 -5.12 10.64 -6.97
N PRO A 67 -5.25 11.71 -7.78
CA PRO A 67 -4.47 11.87 -9.00
C PRO A 67 -3.06 12.41 -8.70
N TYR A 68 -2.30 11.68 -7.87
CA TYR A 68 -0.90 12.03 -7.60
C TYR A 68 -0.09 12.06 -8.90
N ARG A 69 0.87 12.97 -9.00
CA ARG A 69 1.83 13.00 -10.10
C ARG A 69 2.64 11.71 -10.12
N THR A 70 2.81 11.18 -11.32
CA THR A 70 3.65 10.02 -11.61
C THR A 70 4.61 10.35 -12.74
N HIS A 71 5.66 9.55 -12.86
CA HIS A 71 6.57 9.54 -13.99
C HIS A 71 6.73 8.11 -14.50
N VAL A 72 7.15 7.98 -15.76
CA VAL A 72 7.46 6.68 -16.36
C VAL A 72 8.83 6.21 -15.87
N THR A 73 8.91 4.99 -15.36
CA THR A 73 10.16 4.37 -14.90
C THR A 73 10.96 3.81 -16.08
N ALA A 74 12.24 3.50 -15.85
CA ALA A 74 13.15 3.05 -16.92
C ALA A 74 12.72 1.72 -17.58
N ASP A 75 11.96 0.90 -16.87
CA ASP A 75 11.37 -0.36 -17.35
C ASP A 75 9.98 -0.17 -17.99
N GLY A 76 9.52 1.07 -18.17
CA GLY A 76 8.24 1.39 -18.79
C GLY A 76 7.04 1.32 -17.84
N GLY A 77 7.26 1.08 -16.55
CA GLY A 77 6.24 1.23 -15.51
C GLY A 77 5.93 2.69 -15.16
N GLU A 78 5.15 2.89 -14.10
CA GLU A 78 4.86 4.21 -13.54
C GLU A 78 5.17 4.23 -12.04
N TRP A 79 5.77 5.31 -11.57
CA TRP A 79 6.01 5.53 -10.14
C TRP A 79 5.70 6.97 -9.71
N TYR A 80 5.54 7.20 -8.41
CA TYR A 80 5.18 8.50 -7.86
C TYR A 80 6.32 9.51 -8.01
N ASP A 81 5.96 10.74 -8.41
CA ASP A 81 6.85 11.87 -8.49
C ASP A 81 6.79 12.67 -7.18
N GLU A 82 7.89 12.70 -6.43
CA GLU A 82 7.93 13.40 -5.15
C GLU A 82 7.91 14.93 -5.25
N SER A 83 7.98 15.50 -6.45
CA SER A 83 7.67 16.91 -6.71
C SER A 83 6.16 17.23 -6.61
N ASP A 84 5.30 16.20 -6.49
CA ASP A 84 3.88 16.37 -6.19
C ASP A 84 3.67 17.22 -4.91
N ALA A 85 2.93 18.30 -5.03
CA ALA A 85 2.76 19.28 -3.96
C ALA A 85 1.79 18.83 -2.85
N THR A 86 1.17 17.64 -2.96
CA THR A 86 0.23 17.14 -1.95
C THR A 86 0.96 16.93 -0.63
N PRO A 87 0.58 17.61 0.45
CA PRO A 87 1.23 17.46 1.76
C PRO A 87 1.15 16.03 2.28
N ALA A 88 2.21 15.54 2.94
CA ALA A 88 2.26 14.19 3.48
C ALA A 88 1.10 13.88 4.42
N ARG A 89 0.68 14.84 5.25
CA ARG A 89 -0.50 14.70 6.14
C ARG A 89 -1.80 14.33 5.38
N ASP A 90 -1.96 14.81 4.16
CA ASP A 90 -3.16 14.57 3.36
C ASP A 90 -3.07 13.17 2.72
N VAL A 91 -1.85 12.75 2.32
CA VAL A 91 -1.56 11.37 1.88
C VAL A 91 -1.82 10.38 3.02
N TYR A 92 -1.38 10.68 4.24
CA TYR A 92 -1.66 9.88 5.44
C TYR A 92 -3.16 9.73 5.69
N ALA A 93 -3.89 10.84 5.66
CA ALA A 93 -5.34 10.82 5.86
C ALA A 93 -6.05 9.96 4.80
N ASP A 94 -5.62 10.06 3.54
CA ASP A 94 -6.19 9.25 2.46
C ASP A 94 -5.81 7.77 2.56
N TYR A 95 -4.60 7.45 3.01
CA TYR A 95 -4.16 6.09 3.30
C TYR A 95 -4.98 5.44 4.42
N LEU A 96 -5.15 6.13 5.55
CA LEU A 96 -5.98 5.64 6.66
C LEU A 96 -7.44 5.41 6.22
N LYS A 97 -7.97 6.33 5.41
CA LYS A 97 -9.30 6.18 4.82
C LYS A 97 -9.39 4.96 3.90
N ALA A 98 -8.38 4.74 3.05
CA ALA A 98 -8.33 3.54 2.20
C ALA A 98 -8.31 2.24 3.03
N CYS A 99 -7.55 2.21 4.12
CA CYS A 99 -7.52 1.07 5.04
C CYS A 99 -8.90 0.81 5.67
N GLU A 100 -9.60 1.86 6.12
CA GLU A 100 -10.96 1.74 6.67
C GLU A 100 -11.96 1.26 5.62
N GLU A 101 -11.93 1.80 4.40
CA GLU A 101 -12.75 1.34 3.28
C GLU A 101 -12.51 -0.16 3.00
N SER A 102 -11.25 -0.61 3.04
CA SER A 102 -10.89 -2.03 2.88
C SER A 102 -11.42 -2.91 4.00
N ARG A 103 -11.44 -2.46 5.26
CA ARG A 103 -12.07 -3.22 6.37
C ARG A 103 -13.55 -3.45 6.12
N GLN A 104 -14.25 -2.44 5.62
CA GLN A 104 -15.68 -2.52 5.31
C GLN A 104 -15.95 -3.51 4.18
N VAL A 105 -15.07 -3.58 3.17
CA VAL A 105 -15.17 -4.60 2.12
C VAL A 105 -14.83 -5.98 2.67
N PHE A 106 -13.75 -6.12 3.44
CA PHE A 106 -13.31 -7.36 4.06
C PHE A 106 -14.46 -8.03 4.84
N ALA A 107 -15.18 -7.26 5.67
CA ALA A 107 -16.32 -7.76 6.44
C ALA A 107 -17.44 -8.35 5.57
N LYS A 108 -17.59 -7.90 4.32
CA LYS A 108 -18.63 -8.37 3.39
C LYS A 108 -18.19 -9.57 2.56
N VAL A 109 -16.95 -9.56 2.06
CA VAL A 109 -16.47 -10.56 1.08
C VAL A 109 -16.07 -11.88 1.72
N THR A 110 -15.82 -11.90 3.02
CA THR A 110 -15.38 -13.07 3.78
C THR A 110 -16.46 -14.11 4.02
N VAL A 111 -17.71 -13.81 3.68
CA VAL A 111 -18.83 -14.78 3.66
C VAL A 111 -18.67 -15.80 2.51
N GLY A 112 -17.97 -15.43 1.43
CA GLY A 112 -17.85 -16.23 0.21
C GLY A 112 -16.41 -16.41 -0.26
N LEU A 113 -15.56 -17.02 0.59
CA LEU A 113 -14.12 -17.08 0.33
C LEU A 113 -13.72 -17.86 -0.95
N ALA A 114 -14.51 -18.85 -1.36
CA ALA A 114 -14.26 -19.65 -2.57
C ALA A 114 -14.87 -19.04 -3.84
N ARG A 115 -15.47 -17.85 -3.74
CA ARG A 115 -16.00 -17.15 -4.91
C ARG A 115 -14.85 -16.88 -5.88
N ILE A 116 -15.04 -17.28 -7.14
CA ILE A 116 -14.08 -17.01 -8.21
C ILE A 116 -13.96 -15.51 -8.44
N VAL A 117 -12.72 -15.06 -8.52
CA VAL A 117 -12.33 -13.68 -8.80
C VAL A 117 -11.42 -13.72 -10.03
N PRO A 118 -11.96 -13.40 -11.23
CA PRO A 118 -11.15 -13.35 -12.44
C PRO A 118 -10.06 -12.28 -12.31
N ASN A 119 -8.81 -12.65 -12.64
CA ASN A 119 -7.67 -11.75 -12.59
C ASN A 119 -6.88 -11.83 -13.90
N PRO A 120 -6.52 -10.68 -14.52
CA PRO A 120 -5.81 -10.68 -15.80
C PRO A 120 -4.36 -11.20 -15.71
N GLU A 121 -3.73 -11.12 -14.54
CA GLU A 121 -2.35 -11.53 -14.31
C GLU A 121 -2.26 -12.98 -13.79
N PHE A 122 -3.18 -13.36 -12.91
CA PHE A 122 -3.13 -14.65 -12.20
C PHE A 122 -4.17 -15.68 -12.70
N GLY A 123 -5.02 -15.32 -13.65
CA GLY A 123 -6.13 -16.16 -14.12
C GLY A 123 -7.30 -16.18 -13.13
N ASP A 124 -8.09 -17.24 -13.14
CA ASP A 124 -9.21 -17.40 -12.21
C ASP A 124 -8.68 -17.70 -10.79
N THR A 125 -8.80 -16.71 -9.90
CA THR A 125 -8.40 -16.80 -8.49
C THR A 125 -9.63 -16.91 -7.59
N ASP A 126 -9.44 -16.91 -6.26
CA ASP A 126 -10.54 -16.78 -5.30
C ASP A 126 -10.29 -15.62 -4.32
N VAL A 127 -11.26 -15.36 -3.43
CA VAL A 127 -11.13 -14.28 -2.44
C VAL A 127 -9.94 -14.54 -1.50
N ARG A 128 -9.58 -15.79 -1.20
CA ARG A 128 -8.43 -16.08 -0.32
C ARG A 128 -7.13 -15.68 -0.98
N PHE A 129 -6.96 -16.02 -2.25
CA PHE A 129 -5.80 -15.63 -3.03
C PHE A 129 -5.61 -14.11 -3.01
N VAL A 130 -6.67 -13.35 -3.29
CA VAL A 130 -6.56 -11.88 -3.30
C VAL A 130 -6.21 -11.32 -1.93
N LEU A 131 -6.79 -11.86 -0.84
CA LEU A 131 -6.46 -11.40 0.51
C LEU A 131 -5.01 -11.73 0.90
N GLU A 132 -4.52 -12.90 0.53
CA GLU A 132 -3.13 -13.30 0.75
C GLU A 132 -2.16 -12.45 -0.09
N HIS A 133 -2.50 -12.16 -1.34
CA HIS A 133 -1.71 -11.28 -2.19
C HIS A 133 -1.61 -9.86 -1.63
N VAL A 134 -2.67 -9.29 -1.05
CA VAL A 134 -2.55 -7.96 -0.41
C VAL A 134 -1.67 -8.01 0.83
N ILE A 135 -1.67 -9.11 1.60
CA ILE A 135 -0.71 -9.30 2.71
C ILE A 135 0.71 -9.33 2.17
N GLU A 136 0.94 -10.03 1.06
CA GLU A 136 2.24 -10.16 0.42
C GLU A 136 2.77 -8.81 -0.10
N GLU A 137 1.92 -7.99 -0.73
CA GLU A 137 2.22 -6.60 -1.09
C GLU A 137 2.71 -5.81 0.14
N TYR A 138 1.97 -5.89 1.25
CA TYR A 138 2.34 -5.23 2.48
C TYR A 138 3.67 -5.73 3.05
N ALA A 139 3.86 -7.04 3.17
CA ALA A 139 5.07 -7.63 3.71
C ALA A 139 6.31 -7.20 2.90
N ARG A 140 6.20 -7.21 1.57
CA ARG A 140 7.26 -6.75 0.67
C ARG A 140 7.59 -5.28 0.87
N HIS A 141 6.58 -4.41 0.94
CA HIS A 141 6.78 -2.96 1.03
C HIS A 141 7.14 -2.48 2.44
N VAL A 142 6.75 -3.19 3.49
CA VAL A 142 7.26 -2.95 4.85
C VAL A 142 8.75 -3.24 4.91
N GLY A 143 9.24 -4.34 4.32
CA GLY A 143 10.68 -4.60 4.25
C GLY A 143 11.46 -3.53 3.48
N HIS A 144 10.88 -2.96 2.41
CA HIS A 144 11.46 -1.78 1.77
C HIS A 144 11.45 -0.55 2.70
N ALA A 145 10.36 -0.32 3.43
CA ALA A 145 10.23 0.80 4.35
C ALA A 145 11.25 0.72 5.51
N ASP A 146 11.63 -0.47 5.96
CA ASP A 146 12.72 -0.67 6.93
C ASP A 146 14.04 -0.12 6.43
N LEU A 147 14.48 -0.54 5.24
CA LEU A 147 15.73 -0.06 4.64
C LEU A 147 15.71 1.45 4.38
N LEU A 148 14.56 1.98 3.95
CA LEU A 148 14.41 3.41 3.74
C LEU A 148 14.49 4.18 5.06
N ARG A 149 13.84 3.69 6.12
CA ARG A 149 13.84 4.33 7.42
C ARG A 149 15.24 4.34 8.03
N GLU A 150 15.92 3.20 8.05
CA GLU A 150 17.28 3.08 8.54
C GLU A 150 18.23 4.02 7.79
N ALA A 151 18.09 4.12 6.46
CA ALA A 151 18.93 5.00 5.66
C ALA A 151 18.61 6.51 5.81
N ILE A 152 17.42 6.87 6.32
CA ILE A 152 17.02 8.27 6.57
C ILE A 152 17.59 8.78 7.90
N ASP A 153 17.43 8.02 8.98
CA ASP A 153 17.76 8.49 10.34
C ASP A 153 18.44 7.45 11.25
N GLY A 154 18.77 6.28 10.73
CA GLY A 154 19.39 5.18 11.48
C GLY A 154 18.42 4.40 12.36
N THR A 155 17.13 4.72 12.38
CA THR A 155 16.13 3.95 13.14
C THR A 155 15.92 2.59 12.49
N THR A 156 16.25 1.53 13.22
CA THR A 156 16.05 0.15 12.75
C THR A 156 14.65 -0.36 13.07
N GLY A 157 14.20 -1.30 12.26
CA GLY A 157 12.89 -1.92 12.34
C GLY A 157 12.83 -3.28 13.04
N GLU A 158 11.81 -4.07 12.65
CA GLU A 158 11.68 -5.48 13.03
C GLU A 158 12.51 -6.35 12.08
#